data_AF-A0AAW1BAI3-F1
#
_entry.id   AF-A0AAW1BAI3-F1
#
_cell.length_a   1.000
_cell.length_b   1.000
_cell.length_c   1.000
_cell.angle_alpha   90.00
_cell.angle_beta   90.00
_cell.angle_gamma   90.00
#
_symmetry.space_group_name_H-M   'P 1'
#
loop_
_entity.id
_entity.type
_entity.pdbx_description
1 polymer ?
#
loop_
_entity_poly.entity_id
_entity_poly.type
_entity_poly.pdbx_seq_one_letter_code
_entity_poly.pdbx_strand_id
1 'polypeptide(L)'
;MITVVHERVPPKELSPPLPDKFFDYIDRVEWAFSVSEINGIILVGIWIIQWLFLKYKSIVGRRFFFILGTLYLYRCITMYVTTLPVPGMHFQCAPKLNGDSQAKIQRILQLISGGGLSITGSHILCGDFLFSGHTVVLTLTYLFIKEYSPRHFWWYHLICWCMSVAGIICILP
;
A
#
# COMPACT_ATOMS: atom_id res chain seq x y z
N MET A 1 -11.59 -6.31 5.22
CA MET A 1 -12.39 -5.19 4.66
C MET A 1 -12.26 -5.09 3.14
N ILE A 2 -11.06 -5.13 2.56
CA ILE A 2 -10.86 -5.12 1.10
C ILE A 2 -11.70 -6.16 0.34
N THR A 3 -11.94 -7.33 0.95
CA THR A 3 -12.86 -8.37 0.43
C THR A 3 -14.32 -7.93 0.36
N VAL A 4 -14.78 -7.11 1.31
CA VAL A 4 -16.15 -6.58 1.32
C VAL A 4 -16.33 -5.50 0.25
N VAL A 5 -15.30 -4.65 0.09
CA VAL A 5 -15.29 -3.61 -0.95
C VAL A 5 -15.32 -4.27 -2.33
N HIS A 6 -14.47 -5.27 -2.57
CA HIS A 6 -14.41 -6.02 -3.82
C HIS A 6 -15.76 -6.60 -4.28
N GLU A 7 -16.56 -7.09 -3.34
CA GLU A 7 -17.89 -7.66 -3.65
C GLU A 7 -18.89 -6.56 -4.04
N ARG A 8 -18.77 -5.36 -3.45
CA ARG A 8 -19.66 -4.20 -3.68
C ARG A 8 -19.31 -3.40 -4.94
N VAL A 9 -18.06 -3.44 -5.41
CA VAL A 9 -17.65 -2.69 -6.61
C VAL A 9 -18.46 -3.17 -7.83
N PRO A 10 -19.12 -2.27 -8.59
CA PRO A 10 -19.85 -2.65 -9.78
C PRO A 10 -18.90 -3.23 -10.84
N PRO A 11 -19.38 -4.15 -11.70
CA PRO A 11 -18.55 -4.71 -12.77
C PRO A 11 -18.05 -3.59 -13.70
N LYS A 12 -16.80 -3.73 -14.17
CA LYS A 12 -16.08 -2.74 -15.01
C LYS A 12 -16.83 -2.38 -16.30
N GLU A 13 -17.67 -3.28 -16.80
CA GLU A 13 -18.50 -3.07 -17.99
C GLU A 13 -19.61 -2.04 -17.77
N LEU A 14 -20.09 -1.87 -16.53
CA LEU A 14 -21.20 -0.98 -16.19
C LEU A 14 -20.74 0.43 -15.78
N SER A 15 -19.48 0.58 -15.36
CA SER A 15 -18.93 1.84 -14.84
C SER A 15 -17.46 1.94 -15.22
N PRO A 16 -17.11 2.65 -16.31
CA PRO A 16 -15.72 2.84 -16.71
C PRO A 16 -14.95 3.61 -15.63
N PRO A 17 -13.60 3.48 -15.59
CA PRO A 17 -12.76 4.24 -14.67
C PRO A 17 -13.01 5.73 -14.82
N LEU A 18 -12.89 6.47 -13.71
CA LEU A 18 -13.00 7.93 -13.77
C LEU A 18 -11.92 8.51 -14.69
N PRO A 19 -12.26 9.51 -15.52
CA PRO A 19 -11.29 10.18 -16.38
C PRO A 19 -10.38 11.05 -15.52
N ASP A 20 -9.26 10.47 -15.06
CA ASP A 20 -8.21 11.26 -14.43
C ASP A 20 -7.31 11.87 -15.49
N LYS A 21 -7.24 13.21 -15.49
CA LYS A 21 -6.45 14.03 -16.43
C LYS A 21 -4.97 13.66 -16.49
N PHE A 22 -4.44 12.98 -15.46
CA PHE A 22 -3.04 12.52 -15.44
C PHE A 22 -2.78 11.39 -16.46
N PHE A 23 -3.73 10.46 -16.63
CA PHE A 23 -3.59 9.32 -17.55
C PHE A 23 -3.79 9.71 -19.02
N ASP A 24 -4.24 10.93 -19.30
CA ASP A 24 -4.26 11.47 -20.66
C ASP A 24 -2.83 11.79 -21.17
N TYR A 25 -1.86 11.95 -20.27
CA TYR A 25 -0.47 12.32 -20.61
C TYR A 25 0.55 11.22 -20.35
N ILE A 26 0.28 10.30 -19.42
CA ILE A 26 1.21 9.25 -19.01
C ILE A 26 0.47 7.92 -18.99
N ASP A 27 0.87 7.02 -19.87
CA ASP A 27 0.37 5.65 -19.90
C ASP A 27 0.80 4.88 -18.65
N ARG A 28 -0.05 3.95 -18.23
CA ARG A 28 0.19 3.17 -17.03
C ARG A 28 1.24 2.09 -17.22
N VAL A 29 2.16 1.98 -16.27
CA VAL A 29 3.36 1.15 -16.40
C VAL A 29 3.41 0.10 -15.30
N GLU A 30 3.09 -1.14 -15.65
CA GLU A 30 2.95 -2.24 -14.68
C GLU A 30 4.25 -2.54 -13.89
N TRP A 31 5.43 -2.32 -14.48
CA TRP A 31 6.71 -2.53 -13.77
C TRP A 31 6.99 -1.46 -12.72
N ALA A 32 6.44 -0.25 -12.85
CA ALA A 32 6.67 0.84 -11.90
C ALA A 32 6.12 0.47 -10.52
N PHE A 33 4.96 -0.18 -10.49
CA PHE A 33 4.35 -0.66 -9.25
C PHE A 33 5.25 -1.66 -8.50
N SER A 34 5.82 -2.65 -9.19
CA SER A 34 6.74 -3.62 -8.58
C SER A 34 8.00 -2.95 -8.04
N VAL A 35 8.53 -1.94 -8.73
CA VAL A 35 9.69 -1.17 -8.24
C VAL A 35 9.36 -0.42 -6.95
N SER A 36 8.16 0.17 -6.84
CA SER A 36 7.69 0.80 -5.60
C SER A 36 7.60 -0.21 -4.45
N GLU A 37 7.07 -1.43 -4.70
CA GLU A 37 6.98 -2.47 -3.67
C GLU A 37 8.35 -2.92 -3.17
N ILE A 38 9.31 -3.12 -4.08
CA ILE A 38 10.70 -3.46 -3.73
C ILE A 38 11.34 -2.34 -2.90
N ASN A 39 11.20 -1.09 -3.32
CA ASN A 39 11.69 0.06 -2.57
C ASN A 39 11.07 0.13 -1.17
N GLY A 40 9.76 -0.16 -1.05
CA GLY A 40 9.06 -0.25 0.23
C GLY A 40 9.62 -1.33 1.15
N ILE A 41 9.84 -2.54 0.63
CA ILE A 41 10.43 -3.66 1.38
C ILE A 41 11.83 -3.29 1.89
N ILE A 42 12.67 -2.71 1.03
CA ILE A 42 14.03 -2.31 1.40
C ILE A 42 13.98 -1.23 2.49
N LEU A 43 13.15 -0.20 2.33
CA LEU A 43 13.04 0.90 3.29
C LEU A 43 12.53 0.41 4.66
N VAL A 44 11.54 -0.48 4.67
CA VAL A 44 11.04 -1.11 5.90
C VAL A 44 12.12 -1.99 6.54
N GLY A 45 12.88 -2.74 5.74
CA GLY A 45 14.01 -3.54 6.24
C GLY A 45 15.07 -2.66 6.92
N ILE A 46 15.45 -1.55 6.29
CA ILE A 46 16.36 -0.55 6.85
C ILE A 46 15.83 0.00 8.19
N TRP A 47 14.55 0.36 8.25
CA TRP A 47 13.91 0.84 9.47
C TRP A 47 13.93 -0.20 10.59
N ILE A 48 13.61 -1.46 10.30
CA ILE A 48 13.65 -2.55 11.28
C ILE A 48 15.06 -2.72 11.83
N ILE A 49 16.08 -2.73 10.97
CA ILE A 49 17.48 -2.80 11.39
C ILE A 49 17.80 -1.64 12.33
N GLN A 50 17.48 -0.40 11.95
CA GLN A 50 17.69 0.78 12.80
C GLN A 50 16.97 0.64 14.16
N TRP A 51 15.71 0.20 14.14
CA TRP A 51 14.88 0.01 15.33
C TRP A 51 15.50 -0.98 16.33
N LEU A 52 16.13 -2.06 15.83
CA LEU A 52 16.83 -3.03 16.67
C LEU A 52 18.04 -2.45 17.41
N PHE A 53 18.66 -1.38 16.90
CA PHE A 53 19.79 -0.70 17.54
C PHE A 53 19.38 0.45 18.48
N LEU A 54 18.10 0.84 18.54
CA LEU A 54 17.65 1.91 19.43
C LEU A 54 17.66 1.48 20.91
N LYS A 55 17.99 2.41 21.80
CA LYS A 55 17.98 2.17 23.26
C LYS A 55 16.55 1.91 23.79
N TYR A 56 15.56 2.65 23.28
CA TYR A 56 14.16 2.62 23.74
C TYR A 56 13.22 1.90 22.76
N LYS A 57 13.59 0.69 22.31
CA LYS A 57 12.90 -0.07 21.24
C LYS A 57 11.39 -0.17 21.44
N SER A 58 10.94 -0.52 22.64
CA SER A 58 9.51 -0.70 22.95
C SER A 58 8.72 0.61 22.84
N ILE A 59 9.28 1.74 23.28
CA ILE A 59 8.61 3.04 23.21
C ILE A 59 8.43 3.47 21.75
N VAL A 60 9.49 3.32 20.94
CA VAL A 60 9.47 3.68 19.53
C VAL A 60 8.53 2.77 18.74
N GLY A 61 8.59 1.46 18.99
CA GLY A 61 7.70 0.48 18.35
C GLY A 61 6.23 0.77 18.61
N ARG A 62 5.84 1.04 19.87
CA ARG A 62 4.45 1.40 20.20
C ARG A 62 3.97 2.64 19.45
N ARG A 63 4.80 3.68 19.33
CA ARG A 63 4.46 4.88 18.56
C ARG A 63 4.27 4.57 17.07
N PHE A 64 5.18 3.80 16.49
CA PHE A 64 5.09 3.39 15.10
C PHE A 64 3.82 2.58 14.81
N PHE A 65 3.57 1.52 15.59
CA PHE A 65 2.39 0.67 15.41
C PHE A 65 1.08 1.40 15.70
N PHE A 66 1.07 2.35 16.65
CA PHE A 66 -0.11 3.16 16.91
C PHE A 66 -0.46 4.04 15.70
N ILE A 67 0.51 4.79 15.18
CA ILE A 67 0.28 5.68 14.02
C ILE A 67 -0.08 4.86 12.77
N LEU A 68 0.67 3.78 12.50
CA LEU A 68 0.38 2.88 11.39
C LEU A 68 -1.03 2.29 11.51
N GLY A 69 -1.41 1.81 12.70
CA GLY A 69 -2.73 1.26 12.98
C GLY A 69 -3.85 2.28 12.77
N THR A 70 -3.68 3.52 13.25
CA THR A 70 -4.67 4.59 13.05
C THR A 70 -4.83 4.94 11.57
N LEU A 71 -3.75 5.07 10.81
CA LEU A 71 -3.80 5.36 9.38
C LEU A 71 -4.47 4.23 8.58
N TYR A 72 -4.17 2.97 8.90
CA TYR A 72 -4.81 1.82 8.26
C TYR A 72 -6.27 1.63 8.68
N LEU A 73 -6.64 2.02 9.91
CA LEU A 73 -8.04 2.07 10.33
C LEU A 73 -8.80 3.15 9.55
N TYR A 74 -8.21 4.33 9.38
CA TYR A 74 -8.78 5.39 8.55
C TYR A 74 -8.92 4.95 7.08
N ARG A 75 -7.93 4.21 6.56
CA ARG A 75 -8.00 3.54 5.25
C ARG A 75 -9.21 2.63 5.14
N CYS A 76 -9.52 1.94 6.23
CA CYS A 76 -10.66 1.06 6.26
C CYS A 76 -11.98 1.84 6.22
N ILE A 77 -12.13 2.83 7.10
CA ILE A 77 -13.35 3.64 7.16
C ILE A 77 -13.63 4.33 5.83
N THR A 78 -12.61 4.94 5.21
CA THR A 78 -12.75 5.65 3.93
C THR A 78 -13.19 4.73 2.79
N MET A 79 -12.62 3.53 2.64
CA MET A 79 -13.07 2.60 1.60
C MET A 79 -14.45 1.99 1.87
N TYR A 80 -14.82 1.87 3.14
CA TYR A 80 -16.16 1.40 3.51
C TYR A 80 -17.24 2.43 3.17
N VAL A 81 -16.96 3.71 3.46
CA VAL A 81 -17.88 4.82 3.21
C VAL A 81 -17.89 5.22 1.73
N THR A 82 -16.73 5.15 1.06
CA THR A 82 -16.53 5.64 -0.31
C THR A 82 -16.29 4.47 -1.26
N THR A 83 -17.35 4.01 -1.92
CA THR A 83 -17.27 2.98 -2.97
C THR A 83 -17.02 3.64 -4.32
N LEU A 84 -15.76 3.77 -4.71
CA LEU A 84 -15.35 4.31 -6.01
C LEU A 84 -15.17 3.17 -7.05
N PRO A 85 -15.46 3.43 -8.33
CA PRO A 85 -15.22 2.47 -9.42
C PRO A 85 -13.71 2.26 -9.62
N VAL A 86 -13.32 1.07 -10.09
CA VAL A 86 -11.90 0.66 -10.19
C VAL A 86 -11.12 1.69 -11.02
N PRO A 87 -9.92 2.12 -10.57
CA PRO A 87 -9.22 3.24 -11.18
C PRO A 87 -8.68 2.90 -12.58
N GLY A 88 -8.61 1.63 -13.01
CA GLY A 88 -8.12 1.27 -14.33
C GLY A 88 -8.47 -0.14 -14.81
N MET A 89 -8.41 -0.31 -16.14
CA MET A 89 -8.77 -1.57 -16.82
C MET A 89 -7.69 -2.67 -16.67
N HIS A 90 -6.43 -2.31 -16.42
CA HIS A 90 -5.27 -3.21 -16.34
C HIS A 90 -5.30 -4.20 -15.15
N PHE A 91 -5.99 -3.89 -14.05
CA PHE A 91 -6.13 -4.84 -12.93
C PHE A 91 -7.08 -5.99 -13.30
N GLN A 92 -6.55 -7.20 -13.50
CA GLN A 92 -7.42 -8.39 -13.60
C GLN A 92 -8.02 -8.72 -12.23
N CYS A 93 -9.26 -8.31 -12.05
CA CYS A 93 -10.02 -8.58 -10.84
C CYS A 93 -10.36 -10.07 -10.77
N ALA A 94 -10.29 -10.61 -9.56
CA ALA A 94 -10.73 -11.95 -9.34
C ALA A 94 -12.23 -12.10 -9.55
N PRO A 95 -12.70 -13.33 -9.86
CA PRO A 95 -14.13 -13.62 -9.83
C PRO A 95 -14.68 -13.38 -8.42
N LYS A 96 -15.85 -12.72 -8.35
CA LYS A 96 -16.61 -12.52 -7.12
C LYS A 96 -17.04 -13.88 -6.57
N LEU A 97 -16.89 -14.08 -5.27
CA LEU A 97 -17.32 -15.32 -4.63
C LEU A 97 -18.72 -15.08 -4.06
N ASN A 98 -19.74 -15.24 -4.90
CA ASN A 98 -21.14 -15.03 -4.53
C ASN A 98 -21.66 -16.09 -3.53
N GLY A 99 -21.29 -15.97 -2.25
CA GLY A 99 -21.82 -16.78 -1.15
C GLY A 99 -20.93 -17.92 -0.64
N ASP A 100 -19.82 -18.22 -1.30
CA ASP A 100 -18.96 -19.35 -0.91
C ASP A 100 -17.99 -18.97 0.24
N SER A 101 -18.42 -19.26 1.46
CA SER A 101 -17.76 -18.81 2.70
C SER A 101 -16.37 -19.43 2.90
N GLN A 102 -16.17 -20.67 2.46
CA GLN A 102 -14.89 -21.38 2.60
C GLN A 102 -13.81 -20.75 1.71
N ALA A 103 -14.14 -20.50 0.45
CA ALA A 103 -13.22 -19.91 -0.50
C ALA A 103 -12.94 -18.41 -0.20
N LYS A 104 -13.89 -17.69 0.43
CA LYS A 104 -13.63 -16.34 1.00
C LYS A 104 -12.56 -16.37 2.09
N ILE A 105 -12.64 -17.32 3.02
CA ILE A 105 -11.66 -17.46 4.11
C ILE A 105 -10.28 -17.82 3.56
N GLN A 106 -10.21 -18.75 2.61
CA GLN A 106 -8.95 -19.15 1.98
C GLN A 106 -8.25 -17.96 1.29
N ARG A 107 -9.02 -17.10 0.60
CA ARG A 107 -8.50 -15.88 -0.01
C ARG A 107 -8.00 -14.86 1.00
N ILE A 108 -8.71 -14.70 2.12
CA ILE A 108 -8.27 -13.82 3.21
C ILE A 108 -6.95 -14.33 3.81
N LEU A 109 -6.84 -15.64 4.04
CA LEU A 109 -5.62 -16.26 4.56
C LEU A 109 -4.43 -16.08 3.61
N GLN A 110 -4.63 -16.27 2.30
CA GLN A 110 -3.61 -16.00 1.29
C GLN A 110 -3.16 -14.53 1.30
N LEU A 111 -4.10 -13.59 1.38
CA LEU A 111 -3.80 -12.16 1.43
C LEU A 111 -3.00 -11.78 2.70
N ILE A 112 -3.35 -12.36 3.84
CA ILE A 112 -2.63 -12.16 5.11
C ILE A 112 -1.22 -12.74 5.00
N SER A 113 -1.07 -13.96 4.46
CA SER A 113 0.24 -14.60 4.28
C SER A 113 1.15 -13.84 3.31
N GLY A 114 0.57 -13.14 2.33
CA GLY A 114 1.31 -12.30 1.37
C GLY A 114 1.64 -10.91 1.90
N GLY A 115 1.26 -10.56 3.14
CA GLY A 115 1.52 -9.25 3.74
C GLY A 115 0.84 -8.08 3.02
N GLY A 116 -0.09 -8.35 2.09
CA GLY A 116 -0.72 -7.32 1.24
C GLY A 116 0.17 -6.77 0.13
N LEU A 117 1.20 -7.50 -0.31
CA LEU A 117 2.04 -7.17 -1.47
C LEU A 117 1.53 -7.84 -2.77
N SER A 118 1.61 -7.13 -3.89
CA SER A 118 1.16 -7.56 -5.22
C SER A 118 2.12 -8.55 -5.87
N ILE A 119 3.43 -8.43 -5.58
CA ILE A 119 4.48 -9.38 -6.01
C ILE A 119 4.16 -10.84 -5.67
N THR A 120 3.42 -11.12 -4.60
CA THR A 120 3.01 -12.49 -4.20
C THR A 120 1.76 -12.98 -4.93
N GLY A 121 1.26 -12.26 -5.94
CA GLY A 121 0.04 -12.58 -6.68
C GLY A 121 -1.25 -12.37 -5.87
N SER A 122 -1.19 -11.60 -4.78
CA SER A 122 -2.28 -11.49 -3.80
C SER A 122 -3.23 -10.29 -4.01
N HIS A 123 -2.86 -9.33 -4.87
CA HIS A 123 -3.69 -8.16 -5.23
C HIS A 123 -4.68 -8.45 -6.37
N ILE A 124 -5.39 -9.58 -6.27
CA ILE A 124 -6.48 -9.91 -7.21
C ILE A 124 -7.82 -9.30 -6.76
N LEU A 125 -7.81 -8.51 -5.68
CA LEU A 125 -8.98 -7.88 -5.07
C LEU A 125 -9.11 -6.42 -5.52
N CYS A 126 -10.05 -6.18 -6.43
CA CYS A 126 -10.31 -4.84 -6.93
C CYS A 126 -11.08 -3.97 -5.94
N GLY A 127 -10.53 -2.80 -5.64
CA GLY A 127 -11.17 -1.70 -4.94
C GLY A 127 -10.41 -0.42 -5.27
N ASP A 128 -11.11 0.68 -5.47
CA ASP A 128 -10.46 1.96 -5.66
C ASP A 128 -10.09 2.56 -4.30
N PHE A 129 -8.88 3.11 -4.21
CA PHE A 129 -8.27 3.47 -2.94
C PHE A 129 -7.94 4.95 -2.95
N LEU A 130 -8.74 5.75 -2.23
CA LEU A 130 -8.56 7.21 -2.07
C LEU A 130 -7.14 7.58 -1.60
N PHE A 131 -6.46 6.68 -0.88
CA PHE A 131 -5.02 6.72 -0.68
C PHE A 131 -4.38 5.33 -0.69
N SER A 132 -3.18 5.24 -1.27
CA SER A 132 -2.38 4.01 -1.36
C SER A 132 -1.73 3.66 -0.02
N GLY A 133 -1.85 2.39 0.40
CA GLY A 133 -1.15 1.89 1.58
C GLY A 133 0.37 1.92 1.44
N HIS A 134 0.87 1.71 0.22
CA HIS A 134 2.31 1.76 -0.07
C HIS A 134 2.88 3.15 0.17
N THR A 135 2.19 4.20 -0.29
CA THR A 135 2.57 5.60 -0.02
C THR A 135 2.61 5.88 1.48
N VAL A 136 1.64 5.39 2.25
CA VAL A 136 1.62 5.57 3.71
C VAL A 136 2.81 4.86 4.37
N VAL A 137 3.11 3.62 3.99
CA VAL A 137 4.26 2.89 4.54
C VAL A 137 5.56 3.56 4.15
N LEU A 138 5.74 3.95 2.88
CA LEU A 138 6.97 4.61 2.41
C LEU A 138 7.22 5.94 3.12
N THR A 139 6.19 6.76 3.30
CA THR A 139 6.30 8.06 3.96
C THR A 139 6.50 7.91 5.46
N LEU A 140 5.69 7.09 6.14
CA LEU A 140 5.79 6.88 7.58
C LEU A 140 7.15 6.29 7.95
N THR A 141 7.59 5.25 7.23
CA THR A 141 8.89 4.61 7.46
C THR A 141 10.04 5.61 7.29
N TYR A 142 10.02 6.42 6.24
CA TYR A 142 11.02 7.46 6.03
C TYR A 142 11.04 8.50 7.16
N LEU A 143 9.87 9.00 7.58
CA LEU A 143 9.77 9.99 8.66
C LEU A 143 10.32 9.44 9.98
N PHE A 144 10.03 8.17 10.29
CA PHE A 144 10.56 7.50 11.48
C PHE A 144 12.07 7.27 11.40
N ILE A 145 12.58 6.85 10.24
CA ILE A 145 14.03 6.73 10.00
C ILE A 145 14.72 8.06 10.31
N LYS A 146 14.20 9.17 9.75
CA LYS A 146 14.76 10.51 9.90
C LYS A 146 14.73 11.00 11.35
N GLU A 147 13.62 10.78 12.05
CA GLU A 147 13.43 11.23 13.44
C GLU A 147 14.35 10.49 14.42
N TYR A 148 14.52 9.18 14.24
CA TYR A 148 15.28 8.32 15.16
C TYR A 148 16.73 8.07 14.73
N SER A 149 17.23 8.78 13.71
CA SER A 149 18.60 8.65 13.20
C SER A 149 19.42 9.91 13.50
N PRO A 150 20.73 9.80 13.82
CA PRO A 150 21.56 10.97 14.12
C PRO A 150 21.67 11.91 12.91
N ARG A 151 21.55 13.23 13.15
CA ARG A 151 21.57 14.27 12.11
C ARG A 151 22.87 14.33 11.29
N HIS A 152 23.97 13.74 11.79
CA HIS A 152 25.25 13.72 11.08
C HIS A 152 25.23 12.77 9.86
N PHE A 153 24.33 11.78 9.82
CA PHE A 153 24.20 10.84 8.71
C PHE A 153 23.29 11.39 7.59
N TRP A 154 23.59 12.58 7.08
CA TRP A 154 22.75 13.23 6.07
C TRP A 154 22.63 12.43 4.76
N TRP A 155 23.72 11.79 4.31
CA TRP A 155 23.71 10.89 3.15
C TRP A 155 22.71 9.75 3.27
N TYR A 156 22.59 9.17 4.46
CA TYR A 156 21.65 8.10 4.73
C TYR A 156 20.19 8.60 4.65
N HIS A 157 19.92 9.80 5.21
CA HIS A 157 18.60 10.43 5.09
C HIS A 157 18.27 10.79 3.65
N LEU A 158 19.26 11.25 2.86
CA LEU A 158 19.08 11.58 1.46
C LEU A 158 18.73 10.34 0.63
N ILE A 159 19.45 9.22 0.83
CA ILE A 159 19.15 7.96 0.14
C ILE A 159 17.74 7.47 0.50
N CYS A 160 17.39 7.44 1.78
CA CYS A 160 16.05 7.02 2.22
C CYS A 160 14.94 7.94 1.68
N TRP A 161 15.23 9.25 1.57
CA TRP A 161 14.32 10.23 0.99
C TRP A 161 14.12 9.96 -0.51
N CYS A 162 15.22 9.81 -1.27
CA CYS A 162 15.17 9.50 -2.69
C CYS A 162 14.40 8.20 -2.96
N MET A 163 14.63 7.15 -2.15
CA MET A 163 13.88 5.89 -2.26
C MET A 163 12.39 6.06 -1.98
N SER A 164 12.02 6.83 -0.96
CA SER A 164 10.63 7.12 -0.64
C SER A 164 9.94 7.90 -1.76
N VAL A 165 10.57 8.96 -2.26
CA VAL A 165 10.05 9.78 -3.37
C VAL A 165 9.95 8.98 -4.66
N ALA A 166 10.98 8.20 -5.01
CA ALA A 166 10.96 7.33 -6.17
C ALA A 166 9.84 6.30 -6.08
N GLY A 167 9.66 5.66 -4.91
CA GLY A 167 8.54 4.75 -4.68
C GLY A 167 7.18 5.42 -4.86
N ILE A 168 6.99 6.63 -4.34
CA ILE A 168 5.72 7.39 -4.50
C ILE A 168 5.47 7.75 -5.97
N ILE A 169 6.50 8.22 -6.69
CA ILE A 169 6.38 8.56 -8.12
C ILE A 169 6.02 7.31 -8.93
N CYS A 170 6.61 6.16 -8.60
CA CYS A 170 6.32 4.89 -9.26
C CYS A 170 4.95 4.28 -8.93
N ILE A 171 4.17 4.86 -8.00
CA ILE A 171 2.78 4.44 -7.71
C ILE A 171 1.76 5.17 -8.61
N LEU A 172 2.11 6.34 -9.15
CA LEU A 172 1.22 7.12 -10.00
C LEU A 172 0.96 6.48 -11.39
N PRO A 173 1.98 6.02 -12.14
CA PRO A 173 1.77 5.34 -13.41
C PRO A 173 1.34 3.88 -13.20
#